data_AF-A0A843C2U3-F1
#
_entry.id   AF-A0A843C2U3-F1
#
_cell.length_a   1.000
_cell.length_b   1.000
_cell.length_c   1.000
_cell.angle_alpha   90.00
_cell.angle_beta   90.00
_cell.angle_gamma   90.00
#
_symmetry.space_group_name_H-M   'P 1'
#
loop_
_entity.id
_entity.type
_entity.pdbx_description
1 polymer ?
#
loop_
_entity_poly.entity_id
_entity_poly.type
_entity_poly.pdbx_seq_one_letter_code
_entity_poly.pdbx_strand_id
1 'polypeptide(L)'
;MAQRGIREYHGKKMMAKYWSEYFKGLEKYDGKIALIDPETTMDDLAKQDPWLTKEKLVVKPDQLIGKRGKHNLILLNATFNEAKNWINERMNKEVTIGKVTDKLTHFLIEPFVPHDENKEYYVAITSNREGDAIYFSAHGGVDIEEVWDTVVTIQVPILSTIDDIKIKEKLPRNLPEKEKDTVTEFIKGLFKFYVDLGYAYLEINPIAVTKEGFIPLDLVARLDDTAQFMSGRKWGDIEFPAPFGRELTKEERLIKELDKKSGASLKLTVINPKGRVWTMVAGGGASVVYTDTVFDLGFKDELANYGEYSGNPSTDETYQYAKIIIDLMTREKDPKGKILLIGGGIANFTDVAKTFTGIIKALKEYKQKLIDNKIKIYVRRGGPNYQKGLKNMKELGKTLGVPIEVFGPEAPMTSIVSMGLTNKVDA
;
A
#
# COMPACT_ATOMS: atom_id res chain seq x y z
N MET A 1 -0.45 4.42 -11.69
CA MET A 1 -1.49 4.62 -10.67
C MET A 1 -1.33 3.54 -9.64
N ALA A 2 -0.82 3.87 -8.45
CA ALA A 2 -0.91 2.95 -7.32
C ALA A 2 -2.07 3.43 -6.44
N GLN A 3 -3.14 2.64 -6.40
CA GLN A 3 -4.20 2.85 -5.43
C GLN A 3 -3.66 2.44 -4.06
N ARG A 4 -3.49 3.39 -3.15
CA ARG A 4 -2.86 3.13 -1.84
C ARG A 4 -3.88 3.34 -0.73
N GLY A 5 -4.03 2.29 0.09
CA GLY A 5 -4.85 2.36 1.29
C GLY A 5 -4.37 3.45 2.23
N ILE A 6 -5.34 4.17 2.82
CA ILE A 6 -5.12 5.15 3.87
C ILE A 6 -5.84 4.69 5.13
N ARG A 7 -5.34 5.10 6.29
CA ARG A 7 -6.01 4.88 7.57
C ARG A 7 -7.39 5.51 7.56
N GLU A 8 -8.33 4.87 8.26
CA GLU A 8 -9.68 5.41 8.48
C GLU A 8 -9.61 6.81 9.09
N TYR A 9 -8.68 7.02 10.03
CA TYR A 9 -8.36 8.31 10.63
C TYR A 9 -8.17 9.42 9.59
N HIS A 10 -7.33 9.19 8.57
CA HIS A 10 -7.04 10.20 7.56
C HIS A 10 -8.25 10.49 6.67
N GLY A 11 -8.98 9.43 6.26
CA GLY A 11 -10.21 9.58 5.48
C GLY A 11 -11.25 10.44 6.22
N LYS A 12 -11.53 10.11 7.48
CA LYS A 12 -12.48 10.85 8.32
C LYS A 12 -12.01 12.26 8.66
N LYS A 13 -10.72 12.48 8.93
CA LYS A 13 -10.18 13.85 9.14
C LYS A 13 -10.35 14.72 7.90
N MET A 14 -10.10 14.16 6.70
CA MET A 14 -10.33 14.88 5.45
C MET A 14 -11.82 15.18 5.25
N MET A 15 -12.71 14.21 5.51
CA MET A 15 -14.16 14.46 5.44
C MET A 15 -14.60 15.58 6.38
N ALA A 16 -14.17 15.56 7.65
CA ALA A 16 -14.52 16.60 8.62
C ALA A 16 -13.97 17.98 8.22
N LYS A 17 -12.71 18.03 7.75
CA LYS A 17 -12.04 19.27 7.31
C LYS A 17 -12.76 19.92 6.14
N TYR A 18 -13.18 19.12 5.15
CA TYR A 18 -13.80 19.62 3.92
C TYR A 18 -15.32 19.47 3.90
N TRP A 19 -15.94 19.14 5.03
CA TRP A 19 -17.37 18.85 5.08
C TRP A 19 -18.22 19.98 4.51
N SER A 20 -17.99 21.21 4.99
CA SER A 20 -18.74 22.40 4.56
C SER A 20 -18.52 22.78 3.09
N GLU A 21 -17.44 22.30 2.44
CA GLU A 21 -17.17 22.56 1.03
C GLU A 21 -18.05 21.66 0.13
N TYR A 22 -18.17 20.38 0.48
CA TYR A 22 -18.78 19.37 -0.37
C TYR A 22 -20.20 18.94 0.05
N PHE A 23 -20.50 18.93 1.34
CA PHE A 23 -21.76 18.43 1.91
C PHE A 23 -22.69 19.59 2.32
N LYS A 24 -22.93 20.51 1.38
CA LYS A 24 -23.71 21.73 1.63
C LYS A 24 -25.16 21.39 2.00
N GLY A 25 -25.67 22.05 3.05
CA GLY A 25 -27.04 21.83 3.52
C GLY A 25 -27.23 20.58 4.39
N LEU A 26 -26.14 19.86 4.70
CA LEU A 26 -26.14 18.77 5.68
C LEU A 26 -25.53 19.25 6.99
N GLU A 27 -26.03 18.70 8.09
CA GLU A 27 -25.42 18.90 9.41
C GLU A 27 -23.93 18.53 9.38
N LYS A 28 -23.12 19.31 10.08
CA LYS A 28 -21.66 19.20 9.99
C LYS A 28 -21.17 17.97 10.75
N TYR A 29 -20.37 17.12 10.10
CA TYR A 29 -19.56 16.13 10.79
C TYR A 29 -18.42 16.82 11.56
N ASP A 30 -18.42 16.68 12.88
CA ASP A 30 -17.49 17.40 13.77
C ASP A 30 -16.05 16.86 13.72
N GLY A 31 -15.84 15.63 13.26
CA GLY A 31 -14.52 15.02 13.13
C GLY A 31 -13.83 14.75 14.47
N LYS A 32 -14.60 14.48 15.54
CA LYS A 32 -14.07 13.97 16.80
C LYS A 32 -13.52 12.57 16.61
N ILE A 33 -12.25 12.51 16.25
CA ILE A 33 -11.49 11.29 16.09
C ILE A 33 -10.07 11.51 16.60
N ALA A 34 -9.57 10.53 17.34
CA ALA A 34 -8.21 10.49 17.86
C ALA A 34 -7.52 9.20 17.41
N LEU A 35 -6.24 9.30 17.06
CA LEU A 35 -5.39 8.15 16.71
C LEU A 35 -4.38 7.96 17.82
N ILE A 36 -4.26 6.74 18.33
CA ILE A 36 -3.23 6.36 19.29
C ILE A 36 -2.26 5.36 18.65
N ASP A 37 -0.98 5.54 18.94
CA ASP A 37 0.14 4.72 18.48
C ASP A 37 1.00 4.27 19.69
N PRO A 38 2.09 3.50 19.51
CA PRO A 38 2.92 3.04 20.63
C PRO A 38 3.66 4.15 21.39
N GLU A 39 3.77 5.34 20.81
CA GLU A 39 4.52 6.48 21.36
C GLU A 39 3.61 7.46 22.13
N THR A 40 2.29 7.26 22.06
CA THR A 40 1.29 8.15 22.64
C THR A 40 0.44 7.42 23.68
N THR A 41 0.04 8.10 24.76
CA THR A 41 -0.87 7.54 25.76
C THR A 41 -2.28 8.14 25.66
N MET A 42 -3.29 7.39 26.14
CA MET A 42 -4.66 7.89 26.27
C MET A 42 -4.76 9.18 27.11
N ASP A 43 -3.91 9.32 28.13
CA ASP A 43 -3.90 10.51 28.99
C ASP A 43 -3.35 11.73 28.24
N ASP A 44 -2.36 11.52 27.35
CA ASP A 44 -1.83 12.59 26.51
C ASP A 44 -2.84 13.02 25.44
N LEU A 45 -3.55 12.06 24.85
CA LEU A 45 -4.66 12.35 23.94
C LEU A 45 -5.77 13.12 24.65
N ALA A 46 -6.16 12.73 25.88
CA ALA A 46 -7.20 13.43 26.63
C ALA A 46 -6.88 14.90 26.94
N LYS A 47 -5.59 15.27 27.03
CA LYS A 47 -5.17 16.68 27.18
C LYS A 47 -5.41 17.47 25.89
N GLN A 48 -5.23 16.84 24.73
CA GLN A 48 -5.42 17.45 23.42
C GLN A 48 -6.90 17.45 23.01
N ASP A 49 -7.60 16.38 23.35
CA ASP A 49 -8.98 16.05 22.99
C ASP A 49 -9.83 15.80 24.25
N PRO A 50 -10.27 16.85 24.98
CA PRO A 50 -10.98 16.69 26.25
C PRO A 50 -12.31 15.92 26.16
N TRP A 51 -12.88 15.79 24.97
CA TRP A 51 -14.11 15.02 24.72
C TRP A 51 -13.95 13.53 25.03
N LEU A 52 -12.72 12.98 24.94
CA LEU A 52 -12.40 11.59 25.26
C LEU A 52 -12.81 11.19 26.69
N THR A 53 -12.83 12.14 27.62
CA THR A 53 -13.20 11.89 29.03
C THR A 53 -14.67 12.16 29.36
N LYS A 54 -15.40 12.78 28.42
CA LYS A 54 -16.77 13.26 28.64
C LYS A 54 -17.81 12.40 27.93
N GLU A 55 -17.42 11.77 26.84
CA GLU A 55 -18.32 11.02 25.97
C GLU A 55 -18.07 9.51 26.11
N LYS A 56 -19.08 8.72 25.73
CA LYS A 56 -18.89 7.29 25.51
C LYS A 56 -18.12 7.09 24.21
N LEU A 57 -17.28 6.07 24.16
CA LEU A 57 -16.29 5.87 23.11
C LEU A 57 -16.50 4.56 22.35
N VAL A 58 -16.07 4.57 21.11
CA VAL A 58 -15.76 3.39 20.29
C VAL A 58 -14.26 3.35 20.10
N VAL A 59 -13.67 2.15 20.22
CA VAL A 59 -12.25 1.91 19.96
C VAL A 59 -12.09 0.76 18.99
N LYS A 60 -11.27 0.93 17.97
CA LYS A 60 -10.98 -0.11 16.98
C LYS A 60 -9.58 0.06 16.37
N PRO A 61 -8.88 -1.02 15.98
CA PRO A 61 -7.63 -0.91 15.26
C PRO A 61 -7.81 -0.20 13.91
N ASP A 62 -6.81 0.59 13.54
CA ASP A 62 -6.78 1.33 12.27
C ASP A 62 -5.50 0.99 11.49
N GLN A 63 -5.43 -0.24 11.00
CA GLN A 63 -4.30 -0.81 10.25
C GLN A 63 -4.78 -1.48 8.95
N LEU A 64 -5.79 -0.90 8.28
CA LEU A 64 -6.39 -1.45 7.06
C LEU A 64 -6.99 -2.87 7.26
N ILE A 65 -7.56 -3.10 8.44
CA ILE A 65 -8.21 -4.37 8.80
C ILE A 65 -9.70 -4.27 8.47
N GLY A 66 -10.18 -5.13 7.57
CA GLY A 66 -11.62 -5.29 7.30
C GLY A 66 -12.31 -6.18 8.33
N LYS A 67 -13.65 -6.11 8.38
CA LYS A 67 -14.52 -6.99 9.20
C LYS A 67 -14.13 -7.07 10.69
N ARG A 68 -13.64 -5.95 11.27
CA ARG A 68 -13.14 -5.85 12.66
C ARG A 68 -14.13 -6.37 13.72
N GLY A 69 -15.44 -6.17 13.52
CA GLY A 69 -16.48 -6.69 14.41
C GLY A 69 -16.46 -8.22 14.51
N LYS A 70 -16.30 -8.93 13.38
CA LYS A 70 -16.20 -10.41 13.35
C LYS A 70 -14.93 -10.94 14.02
N HIS A 71 -13.93 -10.09 14.24
CA HIS A 71 -12.66 -10.45 14.89
C HIS A 71 -12.56 -10.01 16.35
N ASN A 72 -13.65 -9.51 16.97
CA ASN A 72 -13.64 -8.97 18.33
C ASN A 72 -12.61 -7.83 18.51
N LEU A 73 -12.47 -7.02 17.46
CA LEU A 73 -11.54 -5.88 17.39
C LEU A 73 -12.28 -4.53 17.43
N ILE A 74 -13.48 -4.49 18.01
CA ILE A 74 -14.24 -3.26 18.24
C ILE A 74 -14.75 -3.27 19.67
N LEU A 75 -14.41 -2.22 20.42
CA LEU A 75 -15.02 -1.92 21.72
C LEU A 75 -16.05 -0.82 21.52
N LEU A 76 -17.30 -1.06 21.95
CA LEU A 76 -18.42 -0.12 21.81
C LEU A 76 -18.86 0.41 23.18
N ASN A 77 -19.42 1.63 23.18
CA ASN A 77 -20.05 2.27 24.35
C ASN A 77 -19.18 2.29 25.63
N ALA A 78 -17.87 2.46 25.46
CA ALA A 78 -16.90 2.42 26.53
C ALA A 78 -16.72 3.79 27.21
N THR A 79 -16.41 3.78 28.49
CA THR A 79 -15.81 4.93 29.18
C THR A 79 -14.34 5.10 28.79
N PHE A 80 -13.77 6.26 29.09
CA PHE A 80 -12.33 6.52 28.92
C PHE A 80 -11.43 5.44 29.53
N ASN A 81 -11.73 5.00 30.76
CA ASN A 81 -10.94 3.99 31.47
C ASN A 81 -11.06 2.61 30.84
N GLU A 82 -12.26 2.21 30.40
CA GLU A 82 -12.47 0.95 29.69
C GLU A 82 -11.73 0.95 28.35
N ALA A 83 -11.82 2.03 27.57
CA ALA A 83 -11.07 2.22 26.34
C ALA A 83 -9.56 2.13 26.55
N LYS A 84 -9.03 2.82 27.58
CA LYS A 84 -7.62 2.80 27.94
C LYS A 84 -7.13 1.40 28.29
N ASN A 85 -7.86 0.68 29.13
CA ASN A 85 -7.50 -0.69 29.50
C ASN A 85 -7.53 -1.62 28.29
N TRP A 86 -8.57 -1.52 27.46
CA TRP A 86 -8.73 -2.35 26.26
C TRP A 86 -7.59 -2.14 25.24
N ILE A 87 -7.15 -0.89 25.04
CA ILE A 87 -6.00 -0.56 24.20
C ILE A 87 -4.71 -1.13 24.81
N ASN A 88 -4.46 -0.92 26.10
CA ASN A 88 -3.23 -1.40 26.76
C ASN A 88 -3.09 -2.93 26.70
N GLU A 89 -4.19 -3.67 26.78
CA GLU A 89 -4.20 -5.13 26.63
C GLU A 89 -3.81 -5.60 25.23
N ARG A 90 -4.04 -4.78 24.20
CA ARG A 90 -3.89 -5.15 22.78
C ARG A 90 -2.71 -4.48 22.08
N MET A 91 -2.27 -3.32 22.55
CA MET A 91 -1.15 -2.57 21.99
C MET A 91 0.11 -3.44 21.97
N ASN A 92 0.76 -3.47 20.79
CA ASN A 92 1.92 -4.30 20.47
C ASN A 92 1.72 -5.82 20.62
N LYS A 93 0.47 -6.30 20.77
CA LYS A 93 0.17 -7.73 20.76
C LYS A 93 -0.09 -8.24 19.36
N GLU A 94 0.38 -9.45 19.10
CA GLU A 94 0.10 -10.15 17.85
C GLU A 94 -1.36 -10.61 17.80
N VAL A 95 -1.99 -10.41 16.66
CA VAL A 95 -3.31 -10.96 16.35
C VAL A 95 -3.24 -11.62 14.98
N THR A 96 -3.96 -12.73 14.84
CA THR A 96 -4.08 -13.45 13.57
C THR A 96 -5.46 -13.22 12.98
N ILE A 97 -5.50 -12.71 11.74
CA ILE A 97 -6.71 -12.43 10.98
C ILE A 97 -6.62 -13.22 9.67
N GLY A 98 -7.48 -14.23 9.54
CA GLY A 98 -7.37 -15.20 8.44
C GLY A 98 -6.05 -15.97 8.52
N LYS A 99 -5.17 -15.79 7.53
CA LYS A 99 -3.83 -16.42 7.46
C LYS A 99 -2.69 -15.46 7.80
N VAL A 100 -3.02 -14.25 8.23
CA VAL A 100 -2.07 -13.16 8.41
C VAL A 100 -1.94 -12.83 9.89
N THR A 101 -0.71 -12.81 10.40
CA THR A 101 -0.39 -12.45 11.78
C THR A 101 0.44 -11.17 11.79
N ASP A 102 0.04 -10.20 12.61
CA ASP A 102 0.78 -8.95 12.80
C ASP A 102 0.43 -8.33 14.16
N LYS A 103 1.16 -7.30 14.57
CA LYS A 103 0.92 -6.57 15.81
C LYS A 103 -0.10 -5.44 15.64
N LEU A 104 -0.97 -5.31 16.63
CA LEU A 104 -1.84 -4.14 16.76
C LEU A 104 -1.04 -2.97 17.35
N THR A 105 -0.81 -1.94 16.55
CA THR A 105 0.02 -0.78 16.91
C THR A 105 -0.75 0.53 16.85
N HIS A 106 -1.83 0.60 16.09
CA HIS A 106 -2.59 1.84 15.89
C HIS A 106 -4.07 1.61 16.12
N PHE A 107 -4.69 2.46 16.94
CA PHE A 107 -6.12 2.41 17.23
C PHE A 107 -6.77 3.76 16.97
N LEU A 108 -7.96 3.72 16.38
CA LEU A 108 -8.86 4.85 16.23
C LEU A 108 -9.83 4.88 17.41
N ILE A 109 -10.04 6.08 17.96
CA ILE A 109 -11.01 6.34 19.01
C ILE A 109 -11.96 7.42 18.51
N GLU A 110 -13.26 7.17 18.66
CA GLU A 110 -14.32 8.09 18.25
C GLU A 110 -15.50 8.04 19.24
N PRO A 111 -16.38 9.05 19.29
CA PRO A 111 -17.58 8.99 20.10
C PRO A 111 -18.46 7.80 19.72
N PHE A 112 -19.05 7.16 20.72
CA PHE A 112 -20.15 6.23 20.52
C PHE A 112 -21.39 7.02 20.11
N VAL A 113 -22.02 6.58 19.03
CA VAL A 113 -23.20 7.22 18.44
C VAL A 113 -24.42 6.35 18.75
N PRO A 114 -25.30 6.74 19.69
CA PRO A 114 -26.56 6.04 19.88
C PRO A 114 -27.49 6.29 18.68
N HIS A 115 -27.88 5.23 17.98
CA HIS A 115 -28.76 5.31 16.81
C HIS A 115 -29.57 4.02 16.66
N ASP A 116 -30.54 4.04 15.76
CA ASP A 116 -31.30 2.85 15.36
C ASP A 116 -30.48 2.08 14.32
N GLU A 117 -30.11 0.83 14.61
CA GLU A 117 -29.32 -0.03 13.70
C GLU A 117 -30.05 -0.27 12.36
N ASN A 118 -31.39 -0.13 12.31
CA ASN A 118 -32.15 -0.19 11.06
C ASN A 118 -32.00 1.09 10.21
N LYS A 119 -31.29 2.10 10.71
CA LYS A 119 -31.00 3.38 10.04
C LYS A 119 -29.51 3.54 9.76
N GLU A 120 -28.88 2.45 9.36
CA GLU A 120 -27.52 2.43 8.85
C GLU A 120 -27.54 2.25 7.33
N TYR A 121 -26.79 3.10 6.61
CA TYR A 121 -26.67 3.04 5.16
C TYR A 121 -25.28 2.61 4.72
N TYR A 122 -25.21 2.01 3.54
CA TYR A 122 -23.99 1.66 2.84
C TYR A 122 -23.79 2.59 1.65
N VAL A 123 -22.58 3.11 1.48
CA VAL A 123 -22.16 3.74 0.22
C VAL A 123 -20.72 3.35 -0.12
N ALA A 124 -20.46 3.10 -1.39
CA ALA A 124 -19.11 2.99 -1.91
C ALA A 124 -18.98 3.66 -3.27
N ILE A 125 -17.79 4.16 -3.58
CA ILE A 125 -17.42 4.74 -4.87
C ILE A 125 -16.13 4.06 -5.34
N THR A 126 -16.14 3.55 -6.56
CA THR A 126 -14.95 2.94 -7.18
C THR A 126 -14.81 3.39 -8.63
N SER A 127 -13.58 3.67 -9.03
CA SER A 127 -13.28 3.99 -10.42
C SER A 127 -13.23 2.73 -11.29
N ASN A 128 -13.78 2.85 -12.49
CA ASN A 128 -13.73 1.85 -13.55
C ASN A 128 -13.30 2.51 -14.88
N ARG A 129 -13.19 1.72 -15.95
CA ARG A 129 -12.71 2.23 -17.24
C ARG A 129 -13.64 3.26 -17.87
N GLU A 130 -14.93 3.23 -17.54
CA GLU A 130 -15.96 4.09 -18.13
C GLU A 130 -16.35 5.27 -17.22
N GLY A 131 -15.65 5.47 -16.10
CA GLY A 131 -15.90 6.53 -15.13
C GLY A 131 -15.89 5.97 -13.71
N ASP A 132 -16.89 6.32 -12.92
CA ASP A 132 -16.97 5.92 -11.51
C ASP A 132 -18.34 5.30 -11.21
N ALA A 133 -18.34 4.18 -10.48
CA ALA A 133 -19.54 3.52 -10.00
C ALA A 133 -19.78 3.87 -8.53
N ILE A 134 -20.98 4.38 -8.23
CA ILE A 134 -21.46 4.59 -6.88
C ILE A 134 -22.41 3.44 -6.53
N TYR A 135 -22.12 2.75 -5.44
CA TYR A 135 -22.96 1.73 -4.84
C TYR A 135 -23.66 2.30 -3.62
N PHE A 136 -24.96 2.03 -3.47
CA PHE A 136 -25.72 2.46 -2.30
C PHE A 136 -26.70 1.37 -1.85
N SER A 137 -26.83 1.17 -0.55
CA SER A 137 -27.91 0.36 0.05
C SER A 137 -28.44 1.01 1.31
N ALA A 138 -29.74 0.82 1.56
CA ALA A 138 -30.38 1.21 2.81
C ALA A 138 -30.13 0.19 3.96
N HIS A 139 -29.32 -0.85 3.70
CA HIS A 139 -28.91 -1.86 4.68
C HIS A 139 -27.39 -1.79 4.88
N GLY A 140 -26.93 -0.83 5.69
CA GLY A 140 -25.56 -0.72 6.16
C GLY A 140 -25.29 -1.60 7.39
N GLY A 141 -24.02 -1.65 7.82
CA GLY A 141 -23.61 -2.32 9.07
C GLY A 141 -23.58 -3.85 9.01
N VAL A 142 -24.06 -4.41 7.91
CA VAL A 142 -24.05 -5.84 7.61
C VAL A 142 -22.89 -6.21 6.68
N ASP A 143 -22.67 -7.51 6.51
CA ASP A 143 -21.79 -8.03 5.45
C ASP A 143 -22.47 -7.73 4.10
N ILE A 144 -22.10 -6.62 3.46
CA ILE A 144 -22.82 -6.10 2.29
C ILE A 144 -22.80 -7.10 1.13
N GLU A 145 -21.77 -7.94 1.07
CA GLU A 145 -21.64 -9.03 0.11
C GLU A 145 -22.76 -10.08 0.23
N GLU A 146 -23.33 -10.28 1.43
CA GLU A 146 -24.44 -11.21 1.67
C GLU A 146 -25.81 -10.62 1.26
N VAL A 147 -25.91 -9.29 1.13
CA VAL A 147 -27.13 -8.55 0.77
C VAL A 147 -26.96 -7.71 -0.49
N TRP A 148 -26.08 -8.15 -1.40
CA TRP A 148 -25.72 -7.40 -2.61
C TRP A 148 -26.92 -7.09 -3.51
N ASP A 149 -27.95 -7.94 -3.51
CA ASP A 149 -29.20 -7.71 -4.24
C ASP A 149 -29.96 -6.46 -3.78
N THR A 150 -29.64 -5.92 -2.60
CA THR A 150 -30.21 -4.65 -2.11
C THR A 150 -29.42 -3.41 -2.55
N VAL A 151 -28.25 -3.59 -3.16
CA VAL A 151 -27.35 -2.52 -3.57
C VAL A 151 -27.74 -1.99 -4.94
N VAL A 152 -28.03 -0.69 -5.01
CA VAL A 152 -28.22 0.00 -6.28
C VAL A 152 -26.87 0.50 -6.81
N THR A 153 -26.69 0.44 -8.13
CA THR A 153 -25.49 0.95 -8.80
C THR A 153 -25.83 2.19 -9.64
N ILE A 154 -25.07 3.26 -9.45
CA ILE A 154 -25.20 4.53 -10.15
C ILE A 154 -23.86 4.83 -10.83
N GLN A 155 -23.81 4.65 -12.16
CA GLN A 155 -22.64 5.01 -12.95
C GLN A 155 -22.61 6.52 -13.23
N VAL A 156 -21.42 7.11 -13.05
CA VAL A 156 -21.06 8.47 -13.46
C VAL A 156 -20.02 8.36 -14.58
N PRO A 157 -20.38 8.61 -15.85
CA PRO A 157 -19.44 8.49 -16.98
C PRO A 157 -18.28 9.48 -16.92
N ILE A 158 -17.16 9.14 -17.56
CA ILE A 158 -16.03 10.08 -17.75
C ILE A 158 -16.54 11.38 -18.40
N LEU A 159 -16.01 12.53 -17.95
CA LEU A 159 -16.36 13.89 -18.40
C LEU A 159 -17.79 14.34 -18.07
N SER A 160 -18.59 13.52 -17.39
CA SER A 160 -19.88 13.95 -16.86
C SER A 160 -19.74 14.59 -15.47
N THR A 161 -20.77 15.32 -15.05
CA THR A 161 -20.89 15.80 -13.66
C THR A 161 -21.95 15.01 -12.92
N ILE A 162 -21.74 14.80 -11.62
CA ILE A 162 -22.73 14.18 -10.73
C ILE A 162 -24.05 14.97 -10.66
N ASP A 163 -24.01 16.27 -10.96
CA ASP A 163 -25.19 17.12 -10.93
C ASP A 163 -26.21 16.77 -12.01
N ASP A 164 -25.76 16.18 -13.13
CA ASP A 164 -26.62 15.71 -14.23
C ASP A 164 -27.20 14.31 -13.96
N ILE A 165 -26.68 13.60 -12.97
CA ILE A 165 -27.11 12.24 -12.65
C ILE A 165 -28.36 12.30 -11.76
N LYS A 166 -29.42 11.65 -12.23
CA LYS A 166 -30.68 11.52 -11.49
C LYS A 166 -30.58 10.47 -10.37
N ILE A 167 -29.78 10.76 -9.34
CA ILE A 167 -29.51 9.86 -8.21
C ILE A 167 -30.81 9.43 -7.51
N LYS A 168 -31.68 10.40 -7.22
CA LYS A 168 -32.94 10.18 -6.50
C LYS A 168 -33.82 9.10 -7.13
N GLU A 169 -33.89 9.04 -8.46
CA GLU A 169 -34.68 8.05 -9.21
C GLU A 169 -34.10 6.62 -9.13
N LYS A 170 -32.81 6.50 -8.81
CA LYS A 170 -32.09 5.22 -8.71
C LYS A 170 -32.00 4.68 -7.29
N LEU A 171 -32.32 5.49 -6.27
CA LEU A 171 -32.30 5.05 -4.88
C LEU A 171 -33.37 3.98 -4.59
N PRO A 172 -33.15 3.09 -3.60
CA PRO A 172 -34.11 2.05 -3.24
C PRO A 172 -35.52 2.60 -3.02
N ARG A 173 -36.53 1.89 -3.56
CA ARG A 173 -37.92 2.36 -3.54
C ARG A 173 -38.49 2.47 -2.13
N ASN A 174 -38.02 1.61 -1.22
CA ASN A 174 -38.41 1.55 0.20
C ASN A 174 -37.80 2.68 1.05
N LEU A 175 -36.84 3.46 0.52
CA LEU A 175 -36.30 4.61 1.24
C LEU A 175 -37.37 5.73 1.31
N PRO A 176 -37.67 6.30 2.49
CA PRO A 176 -38.64 7.39 2.61
C PRO A 176 -38.28 8.60 1.73
N GLU A 177 -39.28 9.25 1.15
CA GLU A 177 -39.06 10.33 0.16
C GLU A 177 -38.22 11.50 0.70
N LYS A 178 -38.48 11.90 1.95
CA LYS A 178 -37.69 12.93 2.63
C LYS A 178 -36.23 12.51 2.82
N GLU A 179 -35.98 11.23 3.07
CA GLU A 179 -34.62 10.71 3.25
C GLU A 179 -33.90 10.54 1.90
N LYS A 180 -34.62 10.25 0.81
CA LYS A 180 -34.05 10.22 -0.55
C LYS A 180 -33.43 11.56 -0.95
N ASP A 181 -34.05 12.68 -0.59
CA ASP A 181 -33.49 14.01 -0.88
C ASP A 181 -32.17 14.23 -0.13
N THR A 182 -32.16 13.94 1.18
CA THR A 182 -30.96 14.09 2.02
C THR A 182 -29.83 13.14 1.57
N VAL A 183 -30.15 11.89 1.24
CA VAL A 183 -29.20 10.90 0.71
C VAL A 183 -28.67 11.34 -0.66
N THR A 184 -29.52 11.89 -1.53
CA THR A 184 -29.10 12.39 -2.84
C THR A 184 -28.04 13.49 -2.70
N GLU A 185 -28.28 14.48 -1.84
CA GLU A 185 -27.31 15.56 -1.59
C GLU A 185 -26.02 15.03 -0.94
N PHE A 186 -26.12 14.06 -0.04
CA PHE A 186 -24.95 13.41 0.54
C PHE A 186 -24.11 12.69 -0.50
N ILE A 187 -24.73 11.88 -1.38
CA ILE A 187 -24.01 11.16 -2.45
C ILE A 187 -23.37 12.15 -3.43
N LYS A 188 -24.06 13.23 -3.81
CA LYS A 188 -23.49 14.28 -4.66
C LYS A 188 -22.26 14.93 -4.03
N GLY A 189 -22.34 15.27 -2.75
CA GLY A 189 -21.21 15.82 -1.99
C GLY A 189 -20.05 14.83 -1.89
N LEU A 190 -20.35 13.58 -1.55
CA LEU A 190 -19.36 12.51 -1.43
C LEU A 190 -18.63 12.25 -2.75
N PHE A 191 -19.35 12.26 -3.88
CA PHE A 191 -18.74 12.11 -5.20
C PHE A 191 -17.81 13.27 -5.55
N LYS A 192 -18.22 14.52 -5.29
CA LYS A 192 -17.36 15.69 -5.52
C LYS A 192 -16.11 15.64 -4.64
N PHE A 193 -16.25 15.26 -3.37
CA PHE A 193 -15.14 15.01 -2.45
C PHE A 193 -14.21 13.90 -2.96
N TYR A 194 -14.76 12.78 -3.42
CA TYR A 194 -14.02 11.63 -3.97
C TYR A 194 -13.14 12.05 -5.15
N VAL A 195 -13.72 12.72 -6.15
CA VAL A 195 -13.01 13.12 -7.38
C VAL A 195 -11.93 14.17 -7.08
N ASP A 196 -12.27 15.21 -6.33
CA ASP A 196 -11.38 16.36 -6.10
C ASP A 196 -10.15 15.98 -5.23
N LEU A 197 -10.35 15.09 -4.27
CA LEU A 197 -9.25 14.57 -3.45
C LEU A 197 -8.53 13.38 -4.10
N GLY A 198 -8.86 12.95 -5.33
CA GLY A 198 -8.13 11.89 -6.02
C GLY A 198 -8.25 10.53 -5.34
N TYR A 199 -9.43 10.21 -4.79
CA TYR A 199 -9.74 8.86 -4.34
C TYR A 199 -9.89 7.92 -5.55
N ALA A 200 -9.47 6.67 -5.36
CA ALA A 200 -9.70 5.57 -6.30
C ALA A 200 -10.66 4.50 -5.74
N TYR A 201 -10.85 4.54 -4.42
CA TYR A 201 -11.86 3.76 -3.69
C TYR A 201 -12.25 4.51 -2.43
N LEU A 202 -13.55 4.61 -2.15
CA LEU A 202 -14.07 5.14 -0.91
C LEU A 202 -15.33 4.39 -0.54
N GLU A 203 -15.33 3.71 0.59
CA GLU A 203 -16.46 3.00 1.15
C GLU A 203 -16.74 3.52 2.56
N ILE A 204 -18.01 3.70 2.89
CA ILE A 204 -18.48 4.04 4.22
C ILE A 204 -19.56 3.02 4.59
N ASN A 205 -19.26 2.14 5.55
CA ASN A 205 -20.12 1.05 5.96
C ASN A 205 -20.01 0.72 7.46
N PRO A 206 -20.89 1.23 8.33
CA PRO A 206 -22.10 2.00 8.02
C PRO A 206 -21.93 3.52 8.04
N ILE A 207 -22.88 4.21 7.42
CA ILE A 207 -23.27 5.58 7.73
C ILE A 207 -24.47 5.52 8.68
N ALA A 208 -24.35 6.03 9.89
CA ALA A 208 -25.49 6.17 10.80
C ALA A 208 -26.29 7.44 10.46
N VAL A 209 -27.62 7.31 10.42
CA VAL A 209 -28.54 8.45 10.29
C VAL A 209 -29.06 8.84 11.67
N THR A 210 -28.62 9.98 12.17
CA THR A 210 -29.02 10.49 13.49
C THR A 210 -29.79 11.81 13.37
N LYS A 211 -30.25 12.34 14.50
CA LYS A 211 -30.81 13.70 14.57
C LYS A 211 -29.76 14.78 14.25
N GLU A 212 -28.48 14.45 14.42
CA GLU A 212 -27.32 15.31 14.18
C GLU A 212 -26.78 15.16 12.76
N GLY A 213 -27.46 14.39 11.89
CA GLY A 213 -27.11 14.19 10.49
C GLY A 213 -26.51 12.82 10.19
N PHE A 214 -25.75 12.75 9.08
CA PHE A 214 -25.03 11.54 8.68
C PHE A 214 -23.69 11.46 9.40
N ILE A 215 -23.46 10.35 10.10
CA ILE A 215 -22.20 10.10 10.79
C ILE A 215 -21.54 8.86 10.15
N PRO A 216 -20.37 9.01 9.48
CA PRO A 216 -19.64 7.87 8.96
C PRO A 216 -19.06 7.06 10.13
N LEU A 217 -19.59 5.87 10.40
CA LEU A 217 -19.13 5.03 11.51
C LEU A 217 -17.91 4.19 11.11
N ASP A 218 -17.80 3.80 9.84
CA ASP A 218 -16.60 3.18 9.29
C ASP A 218 -16.25 3.83 7.94
N LEU A 219 -14.97 3.87 7.60
CA LEU A 219 -14.49 4.31 6.30
C LEU A 219 -13.28 3.49 5.85
N VAL A 220 -13.39 2.94 4.64
CA VAL A 220 -12.28 2.30 3.93
C VAL A 220 -11.97 3.12 2.68
N ALA A 221 -10.71 3.53 2.51
CA ALA A 221 -10.35 4.37 1.39
C ALA A 221 -8.99 4.04 0.78
N ARG A 222 -8.88 4.34 -0.52
CA ARG A 222 -7.63 4.34 -1.28
C ARG A 222 -7.53 5.62 -2.09
N LEU A 223 -6.37 6.27 -2.05
CA LEU A 223 -6.04 7.39 -2.93
C LEU A 223 -5.20 6.91 -4.12
N ASP A 224 -5.30 7.59 -5.26
CA ASP A 224 -4.27 7.48 -6.30
C ASP A 224 -3.06 8.29 -5.85
N ASP A 225 -1.99 7.62 -5.42
CA ASP A 225 -0.80 8.30 -4.94
C ASP A 225 -0.12 9.17 -6.00
N THR A 226 -0.37 8.91 -7.29
CA THR A 226 0.16 9.72 -8.38
C THR A 226 -0.53 11.08 -8.48
N ALA A 227 -1.71 11.26 -7.88
CA ALA A 227 -2.40 12.54 -7.78
C ALA A 227 -1.78 13.48 -6.73
N GLN A 228 -0.72 13.07 -6.01
CA GLN A 228 -0.13 13.86 -4.93
C GLN A 228 0.30 15.27 -5.36
N PHE A 229 0.79 15.45 -6.59
CA PHE A 229 1.20 16.77 -7.08
C PHE A 229 0.00 17.73 -7.28
N MET A 230 -1.21 17.21 -7.47
CA MET A 230 -2.44 17.98 -7.63
C MET A 230 -3.19 18.12 -6.30
N SER A 231 -3.49 16.99 -5.65
CA SER A 231 -4.38 16.91 -4.49
C SER A 231 -3.62 16.86 -3.16
N GLY A 232 -2.28 16.76 -3.16
CA GLY A 232 -1.47 16.62 -1.95
C GLY A 232 -1.63 17.78 -0.95
N ARG A 233 -1.90 19.00 -1.43
CA ARG A 233 -2.23 20.14 -0.55
C ARG A 233 -3.52 19.90 0.24
N LYS A 234 -4.49 19.20 -0.36
CA LYS A 234 -5.75 18.84 0.30
C LYS A 234 -5.55 17.69 1.28
N TRP A 235 -4.70 16.73 0.92
CA TRP A 235 -4.37 15.58 1.78
C TRP A 235 -3.62 16.01 3.05
N GLY A 236 -2.75 17.02 2.95
CA GLY A 236 -1.83 17.39 4.02
C GLY A 236 -0.77 16.31 4.24
N ASP A 237 -0.30 16.16 5.48
CA ASP A 237 0.66 15.13 5.86
C ASP A 237 -0.07 13.79 6.01
N ILE A 238 -0.15 13.04 4.90
CA ILE A 238 -0.81 11.74 4.86
C ILE A 238 0.19 10.58 4.88
N GLU A 239 -0.09 9.59 5.72
CA GLU A 239 0.61 8.32 5.72
C GLU A 239 -0.12 7.31 4.82
N PHE A 240 0.66 6.56 4.05
CA PHE A 240 0.17 5.38 3.32
C PHE A 240 0.73 4.11 3.98
N PRO A 241 0.02 3.54 4.96
CA PRO A 241 0.48 2.37 5.69
C PRO A 241 0.65 1.17 4.77
N ALA A 242 1.45 0.20 5.21
CA ALA A 242 1.48 -1.11 4.59
C ALA A 242 0.21 -1.90 4.95
N PRO A 243 -0.19 -2.90 4.15
CA PRO A 243 -1.25 -3.83 4.55
C PRO A 243 -0.91 -4.52 5.87
N PHE A 244 -1.93 -4.81 6.68
CA PHE A 244 -1.79 -5.65 7.87
C PHE A 244 -1.10 -6.97 7.52
N GLY A 245 -0.12 -7.39 8.33
CA GLY A 245 0.73 -8.56 8.05
C GLY A 245 2.12 -8.22 7.54
N ARG A 246 2.39 -6.95 7.26
CA ARG A 246 3.65 -6.54 6.67
C ARG A 246 4.09 -5.19 7.21
N GLU A 247 5.06 -5.21 8.10
CA GLU A 247 5.81 -4.00 8.41
C GLU A 247 6.84 -3.72 7.31
N LEU A 248 6.97 -2.46 6.89
CA LEU A 248 8.09 -2.07 6.03
C LEU A 248 9.37 -2.10 6.85
N THR A 249 10.34 -2.88 6.41
CA THR A 249 11.71 -2.84 6.90
C THR A 249 12.32 -1.44 6.72
N LYS A 250 13.37 -1.13 7.49
CA LYS A 250 14.12 0.11 7.35
C LYS A 250 14.60 0.30 5.90
N GLU A 251 15.02 -0.78 5.26
CA GLU A 251 15.54 -0.79 3.90
C GLU A 251 14.45 -0.54 2.86
N GLU A 252 13.26 -1.13 3.01
CA GLU A 252 12.11 -0.81 2.15
C GLU A 252 11.69 0.66 2.28
N ARG A 253 11.74 1.23 3.49
CA ARG A 253 11.49 2.67 3.72
C ARG A 253 12.53 3.53 2.98
N LEU A 254 13.82 3.18 3.05
CA LEU A 254 14.88 3.90 2.34
C LEU A 254 14.70 3.87 0.81
N ILE A 255 14.39 2.70 0.24
CA ILE A 255 14.12 2.58 -1.20
C ILE A 255 12.91 3.42 -1.61
N LYS A 256 11.84 3.39 -0.81
CA LYS A 256 10.64 4.19 -1.06
C LYS A 256 10.93 5.70 -1.03
N GLU A 257 11.84 6.16 -0.18
CA GLU A 257 12.27 7.56 -0.16
C GLU A 257 13.14 7.94 -1.35
N LEU A 258 13.95 7.02 -1.88
CA LEU A 258 14.68 7.22 -3.14
C LEU A 258 13.71 7.32 -4.33
N ASP A 259 12.75 6.40 -4.40
CA ASP A 259 11.72 6.34 -5.44
C ASP A 259 10.88 7.62 -5.52
N LYS A 260 10.42 8.15 -4.37
CA LYS A 260 9.67 9.42 -4.30
C LYS A 260 10.43 10.63 -4.86
N LYS A 261 11.76 10.60 -4.85
CA LYS A 261 12.62 11.72 -5.26
C LYS A 261 13.14 11.56 -6.69
N SER A 262 12.72 10.50 -7.38
CA SER A 262 13.21 10.14 -8.71
C SER A 262 12.09 10.17 -9.75
N GLY A 263 12.46 10.46 -11.00
CA GLY A 263 11.61 10.14 -12.16
C GLY A 263 11.71 8.66 -12.58
N ALA A 264 12.69 7.94 -12.03
CA ALA A 264 12.84 6.51 -12.16
C ALA A 264 11.93 5.77 -11.16
N SER A 265 11.67 4.49 -11.40
CA SER A 265 10.97 3.61 -10.47
C SER A 265 11.99 2.74 -9.73
N LEU A 266 11.92 2.73 -8.40
CA LEU A 266 12.77 1.93 -7.51
C LEU A 266 11.89 1.24 -6.47
N LYS A 267 11.71 -0.08 -6.59
CA LYS A 267 10.84 -0.85 -5.69
C LYS A 267 11.63 -1.96 -5.02
N LEU A 268 11.42 -2.15 -3.71
CA LEU A 268 11.96 -3.27 -2.97
C LEU A 268 10.88 -3.82 -2.04
N THR A 269 10.80 -5.14 -1.98
CA THR A 269 10.01 -5.93 -1.05
C THR A 269 10.88 -7.06 -0.53
N VAL A 270 11.11 -7.12 0.78
CA VAL A 270 11.84 -8.24 1.38
C VAL A 270 10.83 -9.33 1.74
N ILE A 271 11.00 -10.51 1.14
CA ILE A 271 10.08 -11.66 1.29
C ILE A 271 10.63 -12.61 2.36
N ASN A 272 11.88 -13.04 2.19
CA ASN A 272 12.58 -13.91 3.13
C ASN A 272 13.99 -13.36 3.34
N PRO A 273 14.27 -12.60 4.41
CA PRO A 273 15.60 -12.04 4.68
C PRO A 273 16.72 -13.08 4.71
N LYS A 274 16.39 -14.35 5.01
CA LYS A 274 17.32 -15.48 5.06
C LYS A 274 17.43 -16.24 3.74
N GLY A 275 16.62 -15.88 2.74
CA GLY A 275 16.65 -16.48 1.42
C GLY A 275 18.02 -16.35 0.77
N ARG A 276 18.38 -17.35 -0.04
CA ARG A 276 19.66 -17.39 -0.76
C ARG A 276 19.56 -16.90 -2.20
N VAL A 277 18.38 -16.64 -2.72
CA VAL A 277 18.16 -16.13 -4.08
C VAL A 277 17.78 -14.66 -4.01
N TRP A 278 18.69 -13.79 -4.43
CA TRP A 278 18.49 -12.35 -4.46
C TRP A 278 18.37 -11.83 -5.89
N THR A 279 17.48 -10.88 -6.10
CA THR A 279 17.20 -10.31 -7.42
C THR A 279 17.44 -8.81 -7.44
N MET A 280 18.12 -8.35 -8.49
CA MET A 280 18.28 -6.93 -8.82
C MET A 280 17.99 -6.78 -10.32
N VAL A 281 16.71 -6.78 -10.64
CA VAL A 281 16.22 -6.87 -12.02
C VAL A 281 15.73 -5.51 -12.48
N ALA A 282 16.08 -5.12 -13.71
CA ALA A 282 15.60 -3.86 -14.27
C ALA A 282 14.35 -4.02 -15.15
N GLY A 283 13.31 -3.26 -14.81
CA GLY A 283 12.00 -3.27 -15.47
C GLY A 283 10.96 -4.09 -14.71
N GLY A 284 9.82 -3.49 -14.40
CA GLY A 284 8.73 -4.15 -13.66
C GLY A 284 8.18 -5.42 -14.32
N GLY A 285 8.06 -5.46 -15.65
CA GLY A 285 7.65 -6.70 -16.34
C GLY A 285 8.71 -7.80 -16.24
N ALA A 286 9.99 -7.44 -16.33
CA ALA A 286 11.08 -8.41 -16.20
C ALA A 286 11.19 -8.93 -14.77
N SER A 287 11.08 -8.09 -13.73
CA SER A 287 11.17 -8.55 -12.33
C SER A 287 10.12 -9.60 -11.99
N VAL A 288 8.90 -9.49 -12.53
CA VAL A 288 7.86 -10.53 -12.41
C VAL A 288 8.32 -11.82 -13.08
N VAL A 289 8.72 -11.77 -14.35
CA VAL A 289 9.15 -12.97 -15.11
C VAL A 289 10.35 -13.68 -14.46
N TYR A 290 11.31 -12.95 -13.91
CA TYR A 290 12.41 -13.56 -13.15
C TYR A 290 11.92 -14.24 -11.87
N THR A 291 10.95 -13.65 -11.18
CA THR A 291 10.35 -14.21 -9.96
C THR A 291 9.59 -15.49 -10.28
N ASP A 292 8.76 -15.47 -11.33
CA ASP A 292 8.03 -16.65 -11.82
C ASP A 292 8.99 -17.78 -12.18
N THR A 293 10.10 -17.48 -12.85
CA THR A 293 11.11 -18.51 -13.19
C THR A 293 11.73 -19.13 -11.93
N VAL A 294 12.01 -18.35 -10.88
CA VAL A 294 12.49 -18.90 -9.60
C VAL A 294 11.46 -19.83 -8.97
N PHE A 295 10.18 -19.48 -9.08
CA PHE A 295 9.07 -20.27 -8.56
C PHE A 295 8.89 -21.57 -9.35
N ASP A 296 8.89 -21.51 -10.68
CA ASP A 296 8.75 -22.64 -11.59
C ASP A 296 9.87 -23.67 -11.42
N LEU A 297 11.08 -23.20 -11.09
CA LEU A 297 12.22 -24.06 -10.77
C LEU A 297 12.17 -24.65 -9.35
N GLY A 298 11.15 -24.32 -8.55
CA GLY A 298 10.94 -24.88 -7.21
C GLY A 298 11.69 -24.17 -6.08
N PHE A 299 12.18 -22.94 -6.29
CA PHE A 299 12.99 -22.20 -5.32
C PHE A 299 12.24 -21.05 -4.64
N LYS A 300 10.90 -21.09 -4.62
CA LYS A 300 10.05 -20.04 -4.02
C LYS A 300 10.43 -19.70 -2.57
N ASP A 301 10.77 -20.72 -1.76
CA ASP A 301 11.06 -20.55 -0.34
C ASP A 301 12.48 -20.00 -0.10
N GLU A 302 13.35 -20.08 -1.12
CA GLU A 302 14.69 -19.51 -1.10
C GLU A 302 14.75 -18.07 -1.67
N LEU A 303 13.65 -17.55 -2.25
CA LEU A 303 13.58 -16.19 -2.79
C LEU A 303 13.57 -15.14 -1.68
N ALA A 304 14.58 -14.28 -1.68
CA ALA A 304 14.76 -13.32 -0.60
C ALA A 304 14.00 -12.02 -0.79
N ASN A 305 13.90 -11.53 -2.03
CA ASN A 305 13.31 -10.25 -2.33
C ASN A 305 12.58 -10.24 -3.69
N TYR A 306 11.59 -9.36 -3.77
CA TYR A 306 11.01 -8.89 -5.02
C TYR A 306 11.28 -7.40 -5.16
N GLY A 307 11.63 -6.94 -6.36
CA GLY A 307 11.90 -5.53 -6.58
C GLY A 307 12.37 -5.26 -7.99
N GLU A 308 12.42 -3.99 -8.33
CA GLU A 308 12.86 -3.54 -9.65
C GLU A 308 13.48 -2.16 -9.61
N TYR A 309 14.31 -1.89 -10.61
CA TYR A 309 14.71 -0.54 -10.97
C TYR A 309 14.42 -0.27 -12.45
N SER A 310 13.72 0.81 -12.77
CA SER A 310 13.37 1.15 -14.16
C SER A 310 13.18 2.65 -14.35
N GLY A 311 12.86 3.12 -15.56
CA GLY A 311 12.71 4.56 -15.81
C GLY A 311 14.03 5.32 -15.96
N ASN A 312 15.12 4.63 -16.29
CA ASN A 312 16.46 5.21 -16.48
C ASN A 312 17.03 5.92 -15.23
N PRO A 313 17.18 5.19 -14.11
CA PRO A 313 17.82 5.76 -12.92
C PRO A 313 19.27 6.14 -13.19
N SER A 314 19.74 7.14 -12.45
CA SER A 314 21.11 7.61 -12.44
C SER A 314 22.08 6.58 -11.86
N THR A 315 23.37 6.83 -12.05
CA THR A 315 24.45 6.05 -11.44
C THR A 315 24.35 6.04 -9.91
N ASP A 316 24.01 7.16 -9.29
CA ASP A 316 23.93 7.26 -7.82
C ASP A 316 22.71 6.52 -7.27
N GLU A 317 21.53 6.70 -7.88
CA GLU A 317 20.31 5.95 -7.49
C GLU A 317 20.52 4.45 -7.61
N THR A 318 21.14 4.00 -8.71
CA THR A 318 21.44 2.57 -8.90
C THR A 318 22.47 2.08 -7.87
N TYR A 319 23.46 2.91 -7.52
CA TYR A 319 24.43 2.58 -6.48
C TYR A 319 23.78 2.44 -5.10
N GLN A 320 22.90 3.37 -4.69
CA GLN A 320 22.18 3.29 -3.41
C GLN A 320 21.27 2.06 -3.37
N TYR A 321 20.54 1.79 -4.45
CA TYR A 321 19.68 0.62 -4.58
C TYR A 321 20.48 -0.69 -4.45
N ALA A 322 21.58 -0.81 -5.22
CA ALA A 322 22.45 -1.98 -5.17
C ALA A 322 23.11 -2.17 -3.80
N LYS A 323 23.55 -1.08 -3.15
CA LYS A 323 24.13 -1.09 -1.81
C LYS A 323 23.17 -1.69 -0.79
N ILE A 324 21.90 -1.31 -0.82
CA ILE A 324 20.87 -1.82 0.10
C ILE A 324 20.67 -3.33 -0.08
N ILE A 325 20.55 -3.81 -1.33
CA ILE A 325 20.41 -5.24 -1.63
C ILE A 325 21.63 -6.03 -1.16
N ILE A 326 22.84 -5.53 -1.46
CA ILE A 326 24.08 -6.23 -1.09
C ILE A 326 24.25 -6.25 0.44
N ASP A 327 23.90 -5.17 1.13
CA ASP A 327 23.92 -5.16 2.59
C ASP A 327 22.97 -6.22 3.16
N LEU A 328 21.70 -6.23 2.73
CA LEU A 328 20.70 -7.19 3.17
C LEU A 328 21.14 -8.63 2.95
N MET A 329 21.63 -8.96 1.75
CA MET A 329 22.00 -10.33 1.41
C MET A 329 23.23 -10.85 2.15
N THR A 330 24.06 -9.95 2.71
CA THR A 330 25.31 -10.30 3.40
C THR A 330 25.23 -10.26 4.93
N ARG A 331 24.03 -10.12 5.52
CA ARG A 331 23.82 -10.12 6.98
C ARG A 331 23.95 -11.50 7.62
N GLU A 332 23.45 -12.54 6.96
CA GLU A 332 23.50 -13.93 7.43
C GLU A 332 24.11 -14.84 6.36
N LYS A 333 24.93 -15.80 6.76
CA LYS A 333 25.52 -16.80 5.85
C LYS A 333 24.51 -17.92 5.56
N ASP A 334 24.53 -18.42 4.33
CA ASP A 334 23.84 -19.65 3.94
C ASP A 334 24.86 -20.78 3.69
N PRO A 335 24.67 -22.01 4.21
CA PRO A 335 25.59 -23.13 3.98
C PRO A 335 25.84 -23.45 2.50
N LYS A 336 24.85 -23.25 1.63
CA LYS A 336 24.92 -23.44 0.18
C LYS A 336 25.50 -22.23 -0.57
N GLY A 337 25.82 -21.15 0.15
CA GLY A 337 26.10 -19.83 -0.45
C GLY A 337 24.84 -19.20 -1.05
N LYS A 338 24.94 -17.96 -1.52
CA LYS A 338 23.81 -17.21 -2.09
C LYS A 338 24.09 -16.78 -3.53
N ILE A 339 23.02 -16.48 -4.26
CA ILE A 339 23.09 -15.99 -5.63
C ILE A 339 22.48 -14.60 -5.76
N LEU A 340 23.09 -13.76 -6.58
CA LEU A 340 22.57 -12.46 -6.98
C LEU A 340 22.30 -12.46 -8.49
N LEU A 341 21.03 -12.32 -8.85
CA LEU A 341 20.56 -12.25 -10.23
C LEU A 341 20.43 -10.78 -10.65
N ILE A 342 21.38 -10.29 -11.45
CA ILE A 342 21.39 -8.93 -12.00
C ILE A 342 20.85 -8.99 -13.44
N GLY A 343 19.53 -8.86 -13.56
CA GLY A 343 18.82 -9.25 -14.77
C GLY A 343 18.03 -8.15 -15.46
N GLY A 344 17.37 -8.55 -16.55
CA GLY A 344 16.18 -7.92 -17.08
C GLY A 344 16.10 -7.91 -18.61
N GLY A 345 15.05 -7.26 -19.11
CA GLY A 345 14.78 -7.13 -20.54
C GLY A 345 15.83 -6.29 -21.28
N ILE A 346 15.64 -6.18 -22.59
CA ILE A 346 16.40 -5.23 -23.42
C ILE A 346 15.80 -3.85 -23.18
N ALA A 347 16.56 -2.94 -22.56
CA ALA A 347 16.05 -1.61 -22.26
C ALA A 347 15.84 -0.78 -23.52
N ASN A 348 14.76 0.02 -23.56
CA ASN A 348 14.52 0.96 -24.65
C ASN A 348 15.40 2.23 -24.52
N PHE A 349 15.43 2.84 -23.34
CA PHE A 349 16.10 4.14 -23.11
C PHE A 349 17.02 4.18 -21.88
N THR A 350 16.96 3.17 -21.00
CA THR A 350 17.86 3.11 -19.83
C THR A 350 19.30 2.91 -20.26
N ASP A 351 20.19 3.81 -19.81
CA ASP A 351 21.62 3.70 -20.07
C ASP A 351 22.23 2.59 -19.19
N VAL A 352 22.52 1.45 -19.81
CA VAL A 352 23.05 0.27 -19.12
C VAL A 352 24.46 0.54 -18.58
N ALA A 353 25.27 1.36 -19.23
CA ALA A 353 26.60 1.68 -18.74
C ALA A 353 26.56 2.51 -17.46
N LYS A 354 25.65 3.50 -17.37
CA LYS A 354 25.47 4.31 -16.15
C LYS A 354 24.97 3.46 -14.98
N THR A 355 23.90 2.73 -15.19
CA THR A 355 23.32 1.86 -14.15
C THR A 355 24.33 0.81 -13.68
N PHE A 356 25.03 0.14 -14.59
CA PHE A 356 26.06 -0.84 -14.22
C PHE A 356 27.26 -0.19 -13.51
N THR A 357 27.59 1.07 -13.81
CA THR A 357 28.63 1.79 -13.06
C THR A 357 28.25 1.93 -11.58
N GLY A 358 26.97 2.21 -11.28
CA GLY A 358 26.46 2.28 -9.92
C GLY A 358 26.52 0.92 -9.21
N ILE A 359 26.08 -0.14 -9.88
CA ILE A 359 26.16 -1.52 -9.37
C ILE A 359 27.60 -1.93 -9.08
N ILE A 360 28.52 -1.70 -10.02
CA ILE A 360 29.95 -2.03 -9.90
C ILE A 360 30.57 -1.30 -8.69
N LYS A 361 30.20 -0.04 -8.46
CA LYS A 361 30.66 0.72 -7.28
C LYS A 361 30.22 0.04 -5.98
N ALA A 362 28.96 -0.38 -5.88
CA ALA A 362 28.46 -1.09 -4.69
C ALA A 362 29.12 -2.47 -4.50
N LEU A 363 29.29 -3.24 -5.58
CA LEU A 363 29.99 -4.53 -5.54
C LEU A 363 31.43 -4.39 -5.05
N LYS A 364 32.17 -3.36 -5.49
CA LYS A 364 33.53 -3.07 -5.03
C LYS A 364 33.58 -2.72 -3.55
N GLU A 365 32.67 -1.86 -3.08
CA GLU A 365 32.58 -1.45 -1.67
C GLU A 365 32.31 -2.64 -0.73
N TYR A 366 31.48 -3.60 -1.18
CA TYR A 366 31.08 -4.76 -0.39
C TYR A 366 31.88 -6.04 -0.69
N LYS A 367 33.02 -5.92 -1.39
CA LYS A 367 33.85 -7.06 -1.86
C LYS A 367 34.05 -8.13 -0.78
N GLN A 368 34.53 -7.75 0.41
CA GLN A 368 34.86 -8.74 1.45
C GLN A 368 33.60 -9.45 1.95
N LYS A 369 32.52 -8.71 2.19
CA LYS A 369 31.22 -9.29 2.60
C LYS A 369 30.68 -10.28 1.56
N LEU A 370 30.83 -9.97 0.26
CA LEU A 370 30.42 -10.88 -0.82
C LEU A 370 31.23 -12.18 -0.83
N ILE A 371 32.55 -12.09 -0.62
CA ILE A 371 33.43 -13.26 -0.54
C ILE A 371 33.07 -14.12 0.68
N ASP A 372 32.95 -13.50 1.85
CA ASP A 372 32.69 -14.20 3.13
C ASP A 372 31.34 -14.94 3.15
N ASN A 373 30.38 -14.44 2.37
CA ASN A 373 29.04 -15.02 2.20
C ASN A 373 28.93 -15.97 0.99
N LYS A 374 30.04 -16.25 0.30
CA LYS A 374 30.09 -17.15 -0.88
C LYS A 374 29.07 -16.77 -1.95
N ILE A 375 28.96 -15.47 -2.23
CA ILE A 375 28.02 -14.95 -3.23
C ILE A 375 28.47 -15.36 -4.64
N LYS A 376 27.54 -15.77 -5.49
CA LYS A 376 27.72 -15.90 -6.94
C LYS A 376 26.80 -14.93 -7.67
N ILE A 377 27.29 -14.28 -8.72
CA ILE A 377 26.55 -13.24 -9.44
C ILE A 377 26.32 -13.69 -10.87
N TYR A 378 25.08 -13.62 -11.34
CA TYR A 378 24.72 -13.89 -12.72
C TYR A 378 24.08 -12.66 -13.33
N VAL A 379 24.59 -12.23 -14.49
CA VAL A 379 24.25 -10.96 -15.11
C VAL A 379 23.71 -11.19 -16.51
N ARG A 380 22.53 -10.66 -16.82
CA ARG A 380 21.99 -10.65 -18.19
C ARG A 380 21.32 -9.31 -18.46
N ARG A 381 21.82 -8.57 -19.44
CA ARG A 381 21.22 -7.26 -19.80
C ARG A 381 21.45 -6.86 -21.26
N GLY A 382 20.48 -6.13 -21.81
CA GLY A 382 20.60 -5.42 -23.09
C GLY A 382 20.01 -4.00 -22.99
N GLY A 383 20.24 -3.19 -24.04
CA GLY A 383 19.73 -1.81 -24.16
C GLY A 383 20.83 -0.78 -24.47
N PRO A 384 20.56 0.53 -24.41
CA PRO A 384 21.57 1.56 -24.69
C PRO A 384 22.87 1.37 -23.90
N ASN A 385 24.01 1.42 -24.59
CA ASN A 385 25.37 1.27 -24.04
C ASN A 385 25.64 -0.05 -23.29
N TYR A 386 24.85 -1.10 -23.52
CA TYR A 386 24.99 -2.36 -22.80
C TYR A 386 26.36 -3.03 -22.99
N GLN A 387 26.96 -2.95 -24.19
CA GLN A 387 28.27 -3.56 -24.44
C GLN A 387 29.33 -3.02 -23.48
N LYS A 388 29.32 -1.70 -23.22
CA LYS A 388 30.22 -1.06 -22.26
C LYS A 388 29.91 -1.49 -20.83
N GLY A 389 28.64 -1.52 -20.44
CA GLY A 389 28.21 -2.00 -19.12
C GLY A 389 28.65 -3.45 -18.85
N LEU A 390 28.36 -4.37 -19.78
CA LEU A 390 28.74 -5.78 -19.69
C LEU A 390 30.25 -5.97 -19.70
N LYS A 391 30.99 -5.23 -20.53
CA LYS A 391 32.46 -5.26 -20.55
C LYS A 391 33.02 -4.91 -19.17
N ASN A 392 32.56 -3.80 -18.58
CA ASN A 392 33.02 -3.37 -17.26
C ASN A 392 32.67 -4.38 -16.16
N MET A 393 31.50 -5.03 -16.25
CA MET A 393 31.11 -6.09 -15.31
C MET A 393 31.96 -7.36 -15.46
N LYS A 394 32.31 -7.75 -16.70
CA LYS A 394 33.24 -8.86 -16.98
C LYS A 394 34.64 -8.57 -16.44
N GLU A 395 35.13 -7.35 -16.60
CA GLU A 395 36.42 -6.91 -16.04
C GLU A 395 36.41 -6.92 -14.51
N LEU A 396 35.29 -6.51 -13.90
CA LEU A 396 35.10 -6.62 -12.45
C LEU A 396 35.21 -8.08 -11.98
N GLY A 397 34.56 -9.02 -12.66
CA GLY A 397 34.60 -10.45 -12.30
C GLY A 397 36.02 -11.02 -12.21
N LYS A 398 36.97 -10.50 -13.00
CA LYS A 398 38.38 -10.91 -12.95
C LYS A 398 39.14 -10.42 -11.72
N THR A 399 38.69 -9.35 -11.07
CA THR A 399 39.44 -8.64 -10.02
C THR A 399 38.73 -8.62 -8.66
N LEU A 400 37.40 -8.80 -8.65
CA LEU A 400 36.60 -8.73 -7.43
C LEU A 400 36.82 -9.94 -6.52
N GLY A 401 37.20 -11.11 -7.06
CA GLY A 401 37.32 -12.35 -6.28
C GLY A 401 35.97 -13.00 -5.94
N VAL A 402 34.90 -12.54 -6.59
CA VAL A 402 33.53 -13.08 -6.50
C VAL A 402 33.20 -13.67 -7.88
N PRO A 403 32.64 -14.90 -7.97
CA PRO A 403 32.22 -15.45 -9.25
C PRO A 403 31.15 -14.58 -9.92
N ILE A 404 31.43 -14.08 -11.12
CA ILE A 404 30.48 -13.29 -11.92
C ILE A 404 30.41 -13.86 -13.35
N GLU A 405 29.23 -14.32 -13.75
CA GLU A 405 28.93 -14.75 -15.11
C GLU A 405 28.08 -13.69 -15.83
N VAL A 406 28.48 -13.30 -17.04
CA VAL A 406 27.91 -12.12 -17.72
C VAL A 406 27.50 -12.44 -19.16
N PHE A 407 26.21 -12.27 -19.42
CA PHE A 407 25.54 -12.57 -20.68
C PHE A 407 24.86 -11.31 -21.26
N GLY A 408 24.81 -11.22 -22.58
CA GLY A 408 24.13 -10.15 -23.30
C GLY A 408 22.73 -10.53 -23.79
N PRO A 409 22.18 -9.77 -24.76
CA PRO A 409 20.85 -10.02 -25.32
C PRO A 409 20.78 -11.31 -26.15
N GLU A 410 21.93 -11.89 -26.56
CA GLU A 410 22.02 -13.17 -27.24
C GLU A 410 21.53 -14.35 -26.40
N ALA A 411 21.61 -14.25 -25.07
CA ALA A 411 21.06 -15.25 -24.16
C ALA A 411 19.57 -14.99 -23.86
N PRO A 412 18.73 -16.04 -23.74
CA PRO A 412 17.35 -15.90 -23.26
C PRO A 412 17.30 -15.16 -21.92
N MET A 413 16.31 -14.31 -21.73
CA MET A 413 16.25 -13.40 -20.59
C MET A 413 16.41 -14.12 -19.24
N THR A 414 15.69 -15.21 -19.04
CA THR A 414 15.61 -15.95 -17.78
C THR A 414 16.65 -17.07 -17.65
N SER A 415 17.48 -17.31 -18.67
CA SER A 415 18.48 -18.41 -18.67
C SER A 415 19.43 -18.34 -17.46
N ILE A 416 19.80 -17.14 -17.01
CA ILE A 416 20.68 -16.96 -15.83
C ILE A 416 20.05 -17.43 -14.52
N VAL A 417 18.73 -17.57 -14.45
CA VAL A 417 18.02 -18.12 -13.29
C VAL A 417 18.31 -19.61 -13.20
N SER A 418 18.09 -20.36 -14.29
CA SER A 418 18.41 -21.79 -14.37
C SER A 418 19.89 -22.05 -14.09
N MET A 419 20.78 -21.28 -14.71
CA MET A 419 22.23 -21.40 -14.51
C MET A 419 22.62 -21.25 -13.03
N GLY A 420 22.09 -20.23 -12.36
CA GLY A 420 22.41 -19.95 -10.96
C GLY A 420 21.79 -20.91 -9.95
N LEU A 421 20.63 -21.49 -10.26
CA LEU A 421 19.89 -22.35 -9.33
C LEU A 421 20.14 -23.84 -9.52
N THR A 422 20.35 -24.29 -10.76
CA THR A 422 20.39 -25.72 -11.10
C THR A 422 21.77 -26.19 -11.58
N ASN A 423 22.71 -25.27 -11.80
CA ASN A 423 23.98 -25.51 -12.52
C ASN A 423 23.78 -26.15 -13.91
N LYS A 424 22.57 -26.10 -14.48
CA LYS A 424 22.31 -26.51 -15.86
C LYS A 424 22.43 -25.29 -16.76
N VAL A 425 23.21 -25.43 -17.83
CA VAL A 425 23.12 -24.54 -18.99
C VAL A 425 21.96 -25.09 -19.81
N ASP A 426 20.82 -24.41 -19.79
CA ASP A 426 19.74 -24.75 -20.72
C ASP A 426 20.27 -24.49 -22.13
N ALA A 427 20.44 -25.58 -22.89
CA ALA A 427 21.05 -25.63 -24.21
C ALA A 427 20.12 -25.11 -25.31
#